data_AF-A0A482RL72-F1
#
_entry.id   AF-A0A482RL72-F1
#
_cell.length_a   1.000
_cell.length_b   1.000
_cell.length_c   1.000
_cell.angle_alpha   90.00
_cell.angle_beta   90.00
_cell.angle_gamma   90.00
#
_symmetry.space_group_name_H-M   'P 1'
#
loop_
_entity.id
_entity.type
_entity.pdbx_description
1 polymer ?
#
loop_
_entity_poly.entity_id
_entity_poly.type
_entity_poly.pdbx_seq_one_letter_code
_entity_poly.pdbx_strand_id
1 'polypeptide(L)'
;MQDVTPDAVSEAIERKQFARALLIAFHLNEDDCISAAIHACPVDSIPVLASAVPLSFLTRFLDVCATKLAPGTAASPYVEFFLRWTLALLTAHGRAFKERPSYFQASLRNVHKALLAHKDALSKMYVWVTRTLSLTLAHMHASVAAHRVRPTVQDADQPLHAALLDVQRKCGGGRG
;
A
#
# COMPACT_ATOMS: atom_id res chain seq x y z
N MET A 1 8.35 -4.41 43.57
CA MET A 1 7.12 -4.41 42.78
C MET A 1 7.28 -3.25 41.81
N GLN A 2 7.52 -3.52 40.52
CA GLN A 2 7.66 -2.44 39.54
C GLN A 2 6.26 -1.92 39.23
N ASP A 3 6.04 -0.63 39.38
CA ASP A 3 4.80 0.02 38.99
C ASP A 3 4.63 -0.14 37.47
N VAL A 4 3.62 -0.92 37.10
CA VAL A 4 3.28 -1.15 35.71
C VAL A 4 2.33 -0.01 35.33
N THR A 5 2.90 1.09 34.84
CA THR A 5 2.14 2.28 34.40
C THR A 5 2.52 2.64 32.96
N PRO A 6 1.63 3.33 32.22
CA PRO A 6 1.96 3.87 30.89
C PRO A 6 3.21 4.76 30.92
N ASP A 7 3.40 5.52 32.00
CA ASP A 7 4.59 6.36 32.20
C ASP A 7 5.89 5.55 32.27
N ALA A 8 5.84 4.35 32.86
CA ALA A 8 7.00 3.46 32.94
C ALA A 8 7.41 2.92 31.56
N VAL A 9 6.47 2.80 30.62
CA VAL A 9 6.78 2.46 29.21
C VAL A 9 7.54 3.61 28.56
N SER A 10 7.05 4.84 28.71
CA SER A 10 7.70 6.04 28.19
C SER A 10 9.10 6.25 28.76
N GLU A 11 9.27 6.12 30.08
CA GLU A 11 10.56 6.22 30.76
C GLU A 11 11.56 5.16 30.25
N ALA A 12 11.10 3.92 30.03
CA ALA A 12 11.93 2.85 29.50
C ALA A 12 12.36 3.12 28.05
N ILE A 13 11.47 3.72 27.24
CA ILE A 13 11.77 4.15 25.87
C ILE A 13 12.83 5.26 25.88
N GLU A 14 12.67 6.29 26.71
CA GLU A 14 13.62 7.41 26.84
C GLU A 14 15.02 6.92 27.25
N ARG A 15 15.08 5.94 28.14
CA ARG A 15 16.32 5.29 28.57
C ARG A 15 16.88 4.29 27.57
N LYS A 16 16.27 4.14 26.39
CA LYS A 16 16.63 3.17 25.33
C LYS A 16 16.62 1.71 25.81
N GLN A 17 15.82 1.41 26.83
CA GLN A 17 15.65 0.08 27.38
C GLN A 17 14.52 -0.66 26.66
N PHE A 18 14.64 -0.85 25.34
CA PHE A 18 13.56 -1.33 24.47
C PHE A 18 12.97 -2.68 24.88
N ALA A 19 13.80 -3.65 25.28
CA ALA A 19 13.32 -4.95 25.77
C ALA A 19 12.44 -4.80 27.01
N ARG A 20 12.84 -3.93 27.95
CA ARG A 20 12.07 -3.64 29.16
C ARG A 20 10.77 -2.90 28.81
N ALA A 21 10.83 -1.91 27.92
CA ALA A 21 9.65 -1.19 27.46
C ALA A 21 8.60 -2.13 26.85
N LEU A 22 9.04 -3.07 25.99
CA LEU A 22 8.17 -4.10 25.42
C LEU A 22 7.54 -4.98 26.51
N LEU A 23 8.32 -5.45 27.48
CA LEU A 23 7.80 -6.29 28.56
C LEU A 23 6.75 -5.57 29.40
N ILE A 24 6.99 -4.31 29.77
CA ILE A 24 6.02 -3.50 30.53
C ILE A 24 4.75 -3.28 29.69
N ALA A 25 4.90 -2.92 28.42
CA ALA A 25 3.76 -2.70 27.52
C ALA A 25 2.92 -3.97 27.32
N PHE A 26 3.54 -5.13 27.15
CA PHE A 26 2.82 -6.42 27.08
C PHE A 26 2.19 -6.82 28.41
N HIS A 27 2.75 -6.40 29.54
CA HIS A 27 2.15 -6.62 30.85
C HIS A 27 0.90 -5.74 31.07
N LEU A 28 0.94 -4.49 30.63
CA LEU A 28 -0.23 -3.58 30.61
C LEU A 28 -1.32 -4.10 29.66
N ASN A 29 -0.90 -4.74 28.56
CA ASN A 29 -1.78 -5.27 27.52
C ASN A 29 -2.65 -4.21 26.80
N GLU A 30 -2.27 -2.94 26.91
CA GLU A 30 -2.91 -1.81 26.22
C GLU A 30 -2.32 -1.64 24.82
N ASP A 31 -3.19 -1.56 23.80
CA ASP A 31 -2.77 -1.51 22.40
C ASP A 31 -1.92 -0.27 22.08
N ASP A 32 -2.20 0.87 22.72
CA ASP A 32 -1.46 2.11 22.54
C ASP A 32 -0.04 2.01 23.11
N CYS A 33 0.09 1.50 24.34
CA CYS A 33 1.38 1.25 24.99
C CYS A 33 2.23 0.24 24.20
N ILE A 34 1.61 -0.86 23.74
CA ILE A 34 2.28 -1.87 22.91
C ILE A 34 2.75 -1.25 21.59
N SER A 35 1.88 -0.47 20.93
CA SER A 35 2.23 0.19 19.66
C SER A 35 3.36 1.19 19.85
N ALA A 36 3.36 1.97 20.93
CA ALA A 36 4.42 2.93 21.25
C ALA A 36 5.76 2.23 21.50
N ALA A 37 5.77 1.18 22.32
CA ALA A 37 6.98 0.42 22.62
C ALA A 37 7.56 -0.27 21.36
N ILE A 38 6.70 -0.86 20.53
CA ILE A 38 7.10 -1.52 19.28
C ILE A 38 7.70 -0.49 18.31
N HIS A 39 7.04 0.66 18.08
CA HIS A 39 7.54 1.67 17.15
C HIS A 39 8.80 2.41 17.64
N ALA A 40 9.03 2.48 18.96
CA ALA A 40 10.26 3.04 19.52
C ALA A 40 11.50 2.16 19.27
N CYS A 41 11.31 0.88 18.93
CA CYS A 41 12.41 -0.05 18.74
C CYS A 41 13.17 0.22 17.41
N PRO A 42 14.51 0.36 17.45
CA PRO A 42 15.33 0.42 16.25
C PRO A 42 15.16 -0.82 15.37
N VAL A 43 15.13 -0.65 14.06
CA VAL A 43 14.92 -1.76 13.12
C VAL A 43 16.05 -2.80 13.21
N ASP A 44 17.28 -2.36 13.46
CA ASP A 44 18.45 -3.23 13.55
C ASP A 44 18.45 -4.10 14.81
N SER A 45 17.74 -3.70 15.87
CA SER A 45 17.68 -4.45 17.12
C SER A 45 16.52 -5.46 17.17
N ILE A 46 15.63 -5.47 16.18
CA ILE A 46 14.47 -6.37 16.10
C ILE A 46 14.86 -7.85 16.34
N PRO A 47 15.91 -8.43 15.72
CA PRO A 47 16.24 -9.84 15.94
C PRO A 47 16.62 -10.17 17.39
N VAL A 48 17.36 -9.26 18.03
CA VAL A 48 17.78 -9.41 19.43
C VAL A 48 16.58 -9.28 20.35
N LEU A 49 15.74 -8.26 20.13
CA LEU A 49 14.55 -8.02 20.92
C LEU A 49 13.54 -9.15 20.78
N ALA A 50 13.29 -9.65 19.57
CA ALA A 50 12.41 -10.78 19.30
C ALA A 50 12.85 -12.04 20.05
N SER A 51 14.16 -12.30 20.11
CA SER A 51 14.72 -13.45 20.84
C SER A 51 14.56 -13.32 22.36
N ALA A 52 14.53 -12.09 22.88
CA ALA A 52 14.33 -11.82 24.30
C ALA A 52 12.86 -11.86 24.74
N VAL A 53 11.89 -11.97 23.81
CA VAL A 53 10.47 -12.01 24.15
C VAL A 53 10.11 -13.34 24.85
N PRO A 54 9.52 -13.30 26.07
CA PRO A 54 9.01 -14.47 26.74
C PRO A 54 7.86 -15.14 25.98
N LEU A 55 7.81 -16.47 26.00
CA LEU A 55 6.77 -17.25 25.31
C LEU A 55 5.34 -16.94 25.76
N SER A 56 5.15 -16.40 26.98
CA SER A 56 3.85 -15.98 27.50
C SER A 56 3.26 -14.78 26.76
N PHE A 57 4.11 -13.91 26.20
CA PHE A 57 3.67 -12.72 25.45
C PHE A 57 3.67 -12.93 23.94
N LEU A 58 4.26 -14.03 23.47
CA LEU A 58 4.46 -14.30 22.05
C LEU A 58 3.13 -14.41 21.26
N THR A 59 2.09 -15.04 21.83
CA THR A 59 0.77 -15.11 21.21
C THR A 59 0.18 -13.72 20.99
N ARG A 60 0.19 -12.88 22.03
CA ARG A 60 -0.28 -11.50 21.97
C ARG A 60 0.52 -10.66 20.97
N PHE A 61 1.84 -10.81 20.94
CA PHE A 61 2.69 -10.12 19.96
C PHE A 61 2.29 -10.52 18.53
N LEU A 62 2.16 -11.83 18.24
CA LEU A 62 1.76 -12.31 16.92
C LEU A 62 0.38 -11.77 16.51
N ASP A 63 -0.57 -11.66 17.43
CA ASP A 63 -1.89 -11.10 17.15
C ASP A 63 -1.84 -9.58 16.88
N VAL A 64 -0.98 -8.84 17.57
CA VAL A 64 -0.71 -7.43 17.27
C VAL A 64 -0.11 -7.29 15.86
N CYS A 65 0.89 -8.11 15.53
CA CYS A 65 1.46 -8.15 14.17
C CYS A 65 0.40 -8.46 13.11
N ALA A 66 -0.45 -9.47 13.34
CA ALA A 66 -1.53 -9.83 12.42
C ALA A 66 -2.50 -8.66 12.18
N THR A 67 -2.85 -7.94 13.26
CA THR A 67 -3.76 -6.79 13.19
C THR A 67 -3.14 -5.65 12.39
N LYS A 68 -1.86 -5.34 12.62
CA LYS A 68 -1.15 -4.24 11.93
C LYS A 68 -0.76 -4.57 10.47
N LEU A 69 -0.73 -5.85 10.11
CA LEU A 69 -0.52 -6.34 8.73
C LEU A 69 -1.82 -6.41 7.90
N ALA A 70 -2.98 -6.51 8.56
CA ALA A 70 -4.25 -6.68 7.89
C ALA A 70 -4.58 -5.46 6.99
N PRO A 71 -4.99 -5.67 5.73
CA PRO A 71 -5.37 -4.56 4.84
C PRO A 71 -6.67 -3.90 5.30
N GLY A 72 -6.75 -2.58 5.20
CA GLY A 72 -7.96 -1.80 5.55
C GLY A 72 -7.91 -1.11 6.91
N THR A 73 -6.92 -1.42 7.76
CA THR A 73 -6.53 -0.48 8.82
C THR A 73 -5.92 0.74 8.13
N ALA A 74 -6.53 1.92 8.30
CA ALA A 74 -6.13 3.18 7.68
C ALA A 74 -4.60 3.25 7.55
N ALA A 75 -4.11 3.14 6.29
CA ALA A 75 -2.72 3.00 5.88
C ALA A 75 -1.78 2.54 7.01
N SER A 76 -1.40 1.26 7.07
CA SER A 76 -0.21 0.88 7.85
C SER A 76 1.01 1.29 7.02
N PRO A 77 1.65 2.45 7.23
CA PRO A 77 2.86 2.83 6.47
C PRO A 77 4.06 1.93 6.82
N TYR A 78 3.88 0.99 7.76
CA TYR A 78 4.94 0.19 8.36
C TYR A 78 4.79 -1.31 8.09
N VAL A 79 4.23 -1.71 6.93
CA VAL A 79 4.10 -3.14 6.57
C VAL A 79 5.45 -3.85 6.64
N GLU A 80 6.50 -3.24 6.07
CA GLU A 80 7.85 -3.81 6.12
C GLU A 80 8.33 -4.03 7.56
N PHE A 81 8.06 -3.06 8.44
CA PHE A 81 8.46 -3.14 9.84
C PHE A 81 7.79 -4.32 10.57
N PHE A 82 6.48 -4.49 10.40
CA PHE A 82 5.75 -5.61 11.00
C PHE A 82 6.08 -6.95 10.33
N LEU A 83 6.44 -6.97 9.05
CA LEU A 83 6.98 -8.16 8.39
C LEU A 83 8.33 -8.56 9.00
N ARG A 84 9.24 -7.60 9.24
CA ARG A 84 10.54 -7.85 9.90
C ARG A 84 10.34 -8.39 11.32
N TRP A 85 9.44 -7.82 12.11
CA TRP A 85 9.07 -8.33 13.43
C TRP A 85 8.52 -9.75 13.37
N THR A 86 7.57 -9.99 12.46
CA THR A 86 6.94 -11.31 12.30
C THR A 86 8.00 -12.36 11.93
N LEU A 87 8.86 -12.07 10.97
CA LEU A 87 9.95 -12.96 10.57
C LEU A 87 10.91 -13.24 11.73
N ALA A 88 11.32 -12.20 12.47
CA ALA A 88 12.21 -12.34 13.62
C ALA A 88 11.61 -13.20 14.74
N LEU A 89 10.33 -12.97 15.09
CA LEU A 89 9.61 -13.77 16.09
C LEU A 89 9.47 -15.23 15.65
N LEU A 90 9.11 -15.46 14.38
CA LEU A 90 8.96 -16.80 13.83
C LEU A 90 10.29 -17.57 13.83
N THR A 91 11.39 -16.88 13.52
CA THR A 91 12.74 -17.45 13.46
C THR A 91 13.29 -17.75 14.85
N ALA A 92 13.15 -16.81 15.79
CA ALA A 92 13.66 -16.96 17.16
C ALA A 92 12.91 -18.05 17.95
N HIS A 93 11.60 -18.18 17.75
CA HIS A 93 10.74 -19.07 18.55
C HIS A 93 10.29 -20.34 17.82
N GLY A 94 10.93 -20.66 16.68
CA GLY A 94 10.60 -21.81 15.84
C GLY A 94 10.46 -23.14 16.58
N ARG A 95 11.34 -23.40 17.55
CA ARG A 95 11.29 -24.60 18.41
C ARG A 95 10.03 -24.65 19.27
N ALA A 96 9.65 -23.53 19.88
CA ALA A 96 8.46 -23.45 20.74
C ALA A 96 7.17 -23.73 19.96
N PHE A 97 7.07 -23.29 18.70
CA PHE A 97 5.91 -23.59 17.86
C PHE A 97 5.78 -25.08 17.53
N LYS A 98 6.92 -25.79 17.37
CA LYS A 98 6.93 -27.24 17.14
C LYS A 98 6.55 -28.02 18.40
N GLU A 99 7.01 -27.58 19.56
CA GLU A 99 6.74 -28.25 20.84
C GLU A 99 5.30 -28.04 21.34
N ARG A 100 4.71 -26.86 21.09
CA ARG A 100 3.35 -26.51 21.55
C ARG A 100 2.49 -25.93 20.43
N PRO A 101 2.20 -26.69 19.37
CA PRO A 101 1.53 -26.17 18.18
C PRO A 101 0.11 -25.69 18.47
N SER A 102 -0.64 -26.35 19.37
CA SER A 102 -2.00 -25.97 19.75
C SER A 102 -2.08 -24.60 20.43
N TYR A 103 -1.08 -24.25 21.24
CA TYR A 103 -1.05 -23.00 22.00
C TYR A 103 -0.89 -21.78 21.08
N PHE A 104 -0.06 -21.87 20.04
CA PHE A 104 0.20 -20.76 19.11
C PHE A 104 -0.66 -20.82 17.84
N GLN A 105 -1.45 -21.90 17.66
CA GLN A 105 -2.15 -22.20 16.41
C GLN A 105 -3.04 -21.04 15.94
N ALA A 106 -3.78 -20.41 16.86
CA ALA A 106 -4.71 -19.33 16.54
C ALA A 106 -3.96 -18.07 16.05
N SER A 107 -2.99 -17.58 16.82
CA SER A 107 -2.23 -16.39 16.46
C SER A 107 -1.41 -16.60 15.17
N LEU A 108 -0.84 -17.79 14.96
CA LEU A 108 -0.15 -18.12 13.70
C LEU A 108 -1.11 -18.12 12.50
N ARG A 109 -2.34 -18.63 12.65
CA ARG A 109 -3.36 -18.53 11.60
C ARG A 109 -3.75 -17.09 11.32
N ASN A 110 -3.86 -16.25 12.34
CA ASN A 110 -4.19 -14.83 12.19
C ASN A 110 -3.13 -14.11 11.37
N VAL A 111 -1.84 -14.32 11.72
CA VAL A 111 -0.71 -13.79 10.94
C VAL A 111 -0.77 -14.26 9.49
N HIS A 112 -0.96 -15.57 9.26
CA HIS A 112 -1.05 -16.12 7.90
C HIS A 112 -2.20 -15.51 7.09
N LYS A 113 -3.40 -15.39 7.69
CA LYS A 113 -4.56 -14.76 7.05
C LYS A 113 -4.29 -13.30 6.70
N ALA A 114 -3.69 -12.53 7.60
CA ALA A 114 -3.33 -11.14 7.37
C ALA A 114 -2.36 -10.98 6.19
N LEU A 115 -1.33 -11.84 6.13
CA LEU A 115 -0.36 -11.86 5.03
C LEU A 115 -1.00 -12.20 3.68
N LEU A 116 -1.87 -13.20 3.64
CA LEU A 116 -2.60 -13.56 2.40
C LEU A 116 -3.51 -12.42 1.94
N ALA A 117 -4.28 -11.83 2.86
CA ALA A 117 -5.14 -10.70 2.54
C ALA A 117 -4.32 -9.52 2.00
N HIS A 118 -3.17 -9.24 2.60
CA HIS A 118 -2.26 -8.20 2.13
C HIS A 118 -1.73 -8.48 0.71
N LYS A 119 -1.25 -9.71 0.46
CA LYS A 119 -0.81 -10.17 -0.88
C LYS A 119 -1.92 -10.02 -1.92
N ASP A 120 -3.14 -10.42 -1.59
CA ASP A 120 -4.29 -10.34 -2.50
C ASP A 120 -4.66 -8.89 -2.80
N ALA A 121 -4.58 -8.00 -1.81
CA ALA A 121 -4.78 -6.57 -2.00
C ALA A 121 -3.73 -5.97 -2.96
N LEU A 122 -2.44 -6.27 -2.74
CA LEU A 122 -1.35 -5.85 -3.64
C LEU A 122 -1.55 -6.38 -5.06
N SER A 123 -1.94 -7.65 -5.20
CA SER A 123 -2.18 -8.28 -6.50
C SER A 123 -3.32 -7.60 -7.25
N LYS A 124 -4.42 -7.27 -6.56
CA LYS A 124 -5.55 -6.52 -7.13
C LYS A 124 -5.14 -5.12 -7.58
N MET A 125 -4.36 -4.41 -6.75
CA MET A 125 -3.85 -3.08 -7.11
C MET A 125 -2.93 -3.15 -8.33
N TYR A 126 -2.01 -4.11 -8.39
CA TYR A 126 -1.13 -4.31 -9.53
C TYR A 126 -1.91 -4.51 -10.84
N VAL A 127 -2.94 -5.37 -10.80
CA VAL A 127 -3.83 -5.59 -11.95
C VAL A 127 -4.58 -4.32 -12.33
N TRP A 128 -5.11 -3.58 -11.35
CA TRP A 128 -5.81 -2.32 -11.58
C TRP A 128 -4.91 -1.28 -12.22
N VAL A 129 -3.71 -1.05 -11.67
CA VAL A 129 -2.73 -0.09 -12.21
C VAL A 129 -2.37 -0.46 -13.64
N THR A 130 -2.04 -1.73 -13.90
CA THR A 130 -1.66 -2.19 -15.25
C THR A 130 -2.78 -1.96 -16.26
N ARG A 131 -4.03 -2.30 -15.90
CA ARG A 131 -5.19 -2.09 -16.77
C ARG A 131 -5.42 -0.61 -17.07
N THR A 132 -5.40 0.23 -16.03
CA THR A 132 -5.58 1.67 -16.18
C THR A 132 -4.51 2.27 -17.08
N LEU A 133 -3.24 1.88 -16.88
CA LEU A 133 -2.13 2.32 -17.73
C LEU A 133 -2.29 1.86 -19.19
N SER A 134 -2.68 0.61 -19.43
CA SER A 134 -2.92 0.13 -20.80
C SER A 134 -4.05 0.89 -21.50
N LEU A 135 -5.13 1.22 -20.78
CA LEU A 135 -6.25 1.99 -21.32
C LEU A 135 -5.86 3.44 -21.64
N THR A 136 -5.12 4.12 -20.73
CA THR A 136 -4.67 5.49 -20.98
C THR A 136 -3.69 5.55 -22.14
N LEU A 137 -2.76 4.60 -22.25
CA LEU A 137 -1.85 4.50 -23.38
C LEU A 137 -2.61 4.28 -24.70
N ALA A 138 -3.63 3.42 -24.71
CA ALA A 138 -4.47 3.21 -25.89
C ALA A 138 -5.23 4.49 -26.30
N HIS A 139 -5.80 5.23 -25.34
CA HIS A 139 -6.45 6.51 -25.60
C HIS A 139 -5.48 7.56 -26.15
N MET A 140 -4.26 7.62 -25.62
CA MET A 140 -3.21 8.53 -26.10
C MET A 140 -2.82 8.19 -27.55
N HIS A 141 -2.62 6.92 -27.87
CA HIS A 141 -2.33 6.48 -29.25
C HIS A 141 -3.46 6.84 -30.22
N ALA A 142 -4.72 6.60 -29.84
CA ALA A 142 -5.88 6.96 -30.65
C ALA A 142 -6.01 8.48 -30.85
N SER A 143 -5.74 9.28 -29.81
CA SER A 143 -5.76 10.74 -29.88
C SER A 143 -4.68 11.30 -30.80
N VAL A 144 -3.46 10.77 -30.72
CA VAL A 144 -2.34 11.14 -31.61
C VAL A 144 -2.64 10.76 -33.05
N ALA A 145 -3.20 9.56 -33.29
CA ALA A 145 -3.63 9.14 -34.63
C ALA A 145 -4.72 10.07 -35.19
N ALA A 146 -5.71 10.45 -34.38
CA ALA A 146 -6.77 11.37 -34.79
C ALA A 146 -6.27 12.81 -35.07
N HIS A 147 -5.28 13.31 -34.30
CA HIS A 147 -4.65 14.61 -34.56
C HIS A 147 -3.81 14.61 -35.84
N ARG A 148 -3.16 13.48 -36.16
CA ARG A 148 -2.36 13.32 -37.38
C ARG A 148 -3.21 13.25 -38.66
N VAL A 149 -4.49 12.86 -38.54
CA VAL A 149 -5.44 12.69 -39.64
C VAL A 149 -6.37 13.89 -39.81
N ARG A 150 -6.33 14.92 -38.94
CA ARG A 150 -7.11 16.16 -39.16
C ARG A 150 -6.65 16.82 -40.48
N PRO A 151 -7.50 16.87 -41.53
CA PRO A 151 -7.13 17.56 -42.74
C PRO A 151 -7.10 19.06 -42.47
N THR A 152 -6.13 19.75 -43.05
CA THR A 152 -6.13 21.19 -43.23
C THR A 152 -7.49 21.63 -43.75
N VAL A 153 -8.21 22.42 -42.95
CA VAL A 153 -9.44 23.13 -43.37
C VAL A 153 -9.04 24.27 -44.30
N GLN A 154 -8.47 23.93 -45.45
CA GLN A 154 -7.98 24.89 -46.44
C GLN A 154 -8.33 24.52 -47.88
N ASP A 155 -9.26 23.58 -48.06
CA ASP A 155 -9.89 23.28 -49.36
C ASP A 155 -11.43 23.39 -49.25
N ALA A 156 -11.92 24.45 -48.60
CA ALA A 156 -13.35 24.75 -48.54
C ALA A 156 -13.69 26.21 -48.93
N ASP A 157 -12.79 26.89 -49.64
CA ASP A 157 -13.05 28.22 -50.23
C ASP A 157 -12.53 28.30 -51.67
N GLN A 158 -12.99 27.41 -52.56
CA GLN A 158 -13.05 27.66 -54.00
C GLN A 158 -13.95 26.59 -54.63
N PRO A 159 -15.24 26.91 -54.92
CA PRO A 159 -15.53 27.38 -56.27
C PRO A 159 -16.76 28.32 -56.30
N LEU A 160 -16.72 29.47 -55.63
CA LEU A 160 -17.75 30.52 -55.83
C LEU A 160 -17.34 31.58 -56.87
N HIS A 161 -16.06 31.64 -57.25
CA HIS A 161 -15.57 32.60 -58.25
C HIS A 161 -15.78 32.15 -59.71
N ALA A 162 -15.96 30.84 -59.96
CA ALA A 162 -16.19 30.32 -61.31
C ALA A 162 -17.66 30.45 -61.76
N ALA A 163 -18.61 30.45 -60.83
CA ALA A 163 -20.04 30.56 -61.14
C ALA A 163 -20.49 31.99 -61.52
N LEU A 164 -19.70 33.01 -61.17
CA LEU A 164 -20.03 34.42 -61.49
C LEU A 164 -19.65 34.84 -62.91
N LEU A 165 -18.78 34.10 -63.61
CA LEU A 165 -18.41 34.41 -65.00
C LEU A 165 -19.37 33.81 -66.04
N ASP A 166 -20.06 32.71 -65.71
CA ASP A 166 -21.06 32.11 -66.61
C ASP A 166 -22.40 32.87 -66.61
N VAL A 167 -22.74 33.57 -65.53
CA VAL A 167 -23.93 34.44 -65.49
C VAL A 167 -23.68 35.74 -66.25
N GLN A 168 -22.46 36.31 -66.20
CA GLN A 168 -22.15 37.52 -66.95
C GLN A 168 -22.00 37.30 -68.47
N ARG A 169 -21.63 36.10 -68.94
CA ARG A 169 -21.67 35.78 -70.39
C ARG A 169 -23.09 35.62 -70.94
N LYS A 170 -24.08 35.27 -70.10
CA LYS A 170 -25.47 35.04 -70.54
C LYS A 170 -26.34 36.30 -70.57
N CYS A 171 -25.89 37.41 -69.97
CA CYS A 171 -26.64 38.68 -69.92
C CYS A 171 -26.04 39.82 -70.78
N GLY A 172 -24.90 39.60 -71.46
CA GLY A 172 -24.18 40.65 -72.23
C GLY A 172 -24.40 40.66 -73.75
N GLY A 173 -25.11 39.70 -74.33
CA GLY A 173 -25.34 39.59 -75.78
C GLY A 173 -26.69 40.14 -76.22
N GLY A 174 -26.89 41.45 -76.15
CA GLY A 174 -28.07 42.11 -76.69
C GLY A 174 -27.91 42.51 -78.17
N ARG A 175 -29.07 42.57 -78.85
CA ARG A 175 -29.38 43.41 -80.02
C ARG A 175 -28.61 43.14 -81.32
N GLY A 176 -29.33 42.52 -82.25
CA GLY A 176 -29.20 42.66 -83.70
C GLY A 176 -30.57 42.38 -84.30
#